data_AF-A0A6G1YRK0-F1
#
_entry.id   AF-A0A6G1YRK0-F1
#
_cell.length_a   1.000
_cell.length_b   1.000
_cell.length_c   1.000
_cell.angle_alpha   90.00
_cell.angle_beta   90.00
_cell.angle_gamma   90.00
#
_symmetry.space_group_name_H-M   'P 1'
#
loop_
_entity.id
_entity.type
_entity.pdbx_description
1 polymer ?
#
loop_
_entity_poly.entity_id
_entity_poly.type
_entity_poly.pdbx_seq_one_letter_code
_entity_poly.pdbx_strand_id
1 'polypeptide(L)'
;MAIRKQNFFQRYRKVILFNKNLILSGVISFLAGALTTQIYALFDSNNLSNALITLLIGYCVYIPFFAFLFYRDNKSRYVDPLTGKKNSKNIKEDTKKLFETFSVSEIIFIVTKLFIHYSLLQSSVQPYQALTLAELTAWGVFLISINTGIKVVKLFK
;
A
#
# COMPACT_ATOMS: atom_id res chain seq x y z
N MET A 1 -7.23 6.13 -42.86
CA MET A 1 -6.98 6.59 -41.47
C MET A 1 -7.43 5.47 -40.53
N ALA A 2 -6.51 4.65 -40.01
CA ALA A 2 -6.86 3.49 -39.19
C ALA A 2 -7.04 3.91 -37.73
N ILE A 3 -8.27 3.81 -37.21
CA ILE A 3 -8.57 3.99 -35.79
C ILE A 3 -7.98 2.78 -35.05
N ARG A 4 -6.77 2.94 -34.49
CA ARG A 4 -6.14 1.90 -33.66
C ARG A 4 -6.99 1.69 -32.41
N LYS A 5 -7.79 0.62 -32.37
CA LYS A 5 -8.52 0.19 -31.16
C LYS A 5 -7.50 0.08 -30.01
N GLN A 6 -7.59 0.96 -29.01
CA GLN A 6 -6.78 0.82 -27.81
C GLN A 6 -7.27 -0.42 -27.06
N ASN A 7 -6.38 -1.41 -26.90
CA ASN A 7 -6.67 -2.60 -26.11
C ASN A 7 -6.97 -2.20 -24.66
N PHE A 8 -7.89 -2.91 -23.99
CA PHE A 8 -8.27 -2.67 -22.59
C PHE A 8 -7.05 -2.45 -21.68
N PHE A 9 -6.00 -3.26 -21.87
CA PHE A 9 -4.74 -3.14 -21.14
C PHE A 9 -4.08 -1.77 -21.28
N GLN A 10 -4.07 -1.18 -22.48
CA GLN A 10 -3.48 0.15 -22.70
C GLN A 10 -4.27 1.25 -22.02
N ARG A 11 -5.60 1.12 -21.96
CA ARG A 11 -6.50 2.08 -21.31
C ARG A 11 -6.35 2.10 -19.78
N TYR A 12 -6.20 0.93 -19.15
CA TYR A 12 -6.13 0.80 -17.68
C TYR A 12 -4.71 0.55 -17.14
N ARG A 13 -3.69 0.58 -18.00
CA ARG A 13 -2.30 0.25 -17.66
C ARG A 13 -1.81 0.96 -16.39
N LYS A 14 -2.09 2.27 -16.27
CA LYS A 14 -1.63 3.08 -15.13
C LYS A 14 -2.23 2.61 -13.80
N VAL A 15 -3.53 2.32 -13.79
CA VAL A 15 -4.25 1.80 -12.61
C VAL A 15 -3.77 0.39 -12.26
N ILE A 16 -3.55 -0.46 -13.28
CA ILE A 16 -3.04 -1.82 -13.08
C ILE A 16 -1.62 -1.80 -12.49
N LEU A 17 -0.72 -0.98 -13.02
CA LEU A 17 0.65 -0.86 -12.51
C LEU A 17 0.67 -0.28 -11.08
N PHE A 18 -0.21 0.69 -10.80
CA PHE A 18 -0.38 1.24 -9.46
C PHE A 18 -0.81 0.16 -8.46
N ASN A 19 -1.89 -0.58 -8.75
CA ASN A 19 -2.38 -1.65 -7.88
C ASN A 19 -1.37 -2.80 -7.76
N LYS A 20 -0.63 -3.12 -8.83
CA LYS A 20 0.47 -4.09 -8.79
C LYS A 20 1.54 -3.66 -7.78
N ASN A 21 1.94 -2.39 -7.78
CA ASN A 21 2.94 -1.88 -6.85
C ASN A 21 2.42 -1.87 -5.41
N LEU A 22 1.15 -1.50 -5.20
CA LEU A 22 0.48 -1.59 -3.90
C LEU A 22 0.52 -3.01 -3.34
N ILE A 23 0.06 -3.99 -4.11
CA ILE A 23 -0.03 -5.39 -3.67
C ILE A 23 1.35 -5.95 -3.39
N LEU A 24 2.34 -5.70 -4.25
CA LEU A 24 3.69 -6.22 -4.05
C LEU A 24 4.34 -5.66 -2.78
N SER A 25 4.18 -4.35 -2.54
CA SER A 25 4.64 -3.72 -1.30
C SER A 25 3.88 -4.23 -0.08
N GLY A 26 2.58 -4.47 -0.22
CA GLY A 26 1.73 -5.05 0.83
C GLY A 26 2.18 -6.44 1.25
N VAL A 27 2.47 -7.33 0.29
CA VAL A 27 2.96 -8.69 0.57
C VAL A 27 4.28 -8.65 1.34
N ILE A 28 5.22 -7.79 0.93
CA ILE A 28 6.52 -7.68 1.62
C ILE A 28 6.34 -7.10 3.04
N SER A 29 5.47 -6.11 3.19
CA SER A 29 5.10 -5.54 4.50
C SER A 29 4.44 -6.57 5.41
N PHE A 30 3.53 -7.39 4.88
CA PHE A 30 2.88 -8.46 5.61
C PHE A 30 3.89 -9.48 6.14
N LEU A 31 4.85 -9.93 5.32
CA LEU A 31 5.89 -10.85 5.75
C LEU A 31 6.75 -10.26 6.88
N ALA A 32 7.13 -8.99 6.77
CA ALA A 32 7.86 -8.29 7.83
C ALA A 32 7.04 -8.17 9.13
N GLY A 33 5.74 -7.86 9.01
CA GLY A 33 4.82 -7.82 10.14
C GLY A 33 4.64 -9.18 10.80
N ALA A 34 4.52 -10.26 10.02
CA ALA A 34 4.41 -11.62 10.52
C ALA A 34 5.64 -12.05 11.33
N LEU A 35 6.84 -11.72 10.85
CA LEU A 35 8.07 -11.95 11.60
C LEU A 35 8.10 -11.10 12.88
N THR A 36 7.72 -9.84 12.79
CA THR A 36 7.76 -8.91 13.93
C THR A 36 6.79 -9.33 15.03
N THR A 37 5.54 -9.68 14.72
CA THR A 37 4.56 -10.08 15.73
C THR A 37 4.97 -11.37 16.44
N GLN A 38 5.54 -12.32 15.69
CA GLN A 38 6.03 -13.59 16.23
C GLN A 38 7.22 -13.37 17.15
N ILE A 39 8.18 -12.53 16.74
CA ILE A 39 9.36 -12.19 17.55
C ILE A 39 8.92 -11.42 18.81
N TYR A 40 8.04 -10.43 18.68
CA TYR A 40 7.58 -9.61 19.81
C TYR A 40 6.89 -10.47 20.88
N ALA A 41 6.05 -11.43 20.47
CA ALA A 41 5.36 -12.34 21.36
C ALA A 41 6.30 -13.24 22.21
N LEU A 42 7.57 -13.36 21.83
CA LEU A 42 8.58 -14.07 22.64
C LEU A 42 9.15 -13.23 23.79
N PHE A 43 9.06 -11.89 23.70
CA PHE A 43 9.64 -10.97 24.68
C PHE A 43 8.60 -10.34 25.60
N ASP A 44 7.40 -10.06 25.09
CA ASP A 44 6.35 -9.35 25.82
C ASP A 44 4.96 -9.89 25.45
N SER A 45 4.11 -10.02 26.46
CA SER A 45 2.71 -10.49 26.36
C SER A 45 1.71 -9.35 26.15
N ASN A 46 2.15 -8.09 26.05
CA ASN A 46 1.25 -6.98 25.76
C ASN A 46 0.76 -6.98 24.31
N ASN A 47 -0.47 -7.44 24.11
CA ASN A 47 -1.12 -7.54 22.80
C ASN A 47 -1.29 -6.19 22.08
N LEU A 48 -1.55 -5.10 22.82
CA LEU A 48 -1.72 -3.78 22.21
C LEU A 48 -0.39 -3.27 21.66
N SER A 49 0.68 -3.37 22.45
CA SER A 49 2.03 -3.00 22.02
C SER A 49 2.49 -3.83 20.83
N ASN A 50 2.24 -5.14 20.85
CA ASN A 50 2.53 -6.03 19.72
C ASN A 50 1.82 -5.57 18.44
N ALA A 51 0.52 -5.29 18.52
CA ALA A 51 -0.26 -4.83 17.36
C ALA A 51 0.25 -3.49 16.82
N LEU A 52 0.58 -2.52 17.69
CA LEU A 52 1.10 -1.20 17.30
C LEU A 52 2.49 -1.29 16.67
N ILE A 53 3.42 -2.03 17.27
CA ILE A 53 4.78 -2.17 16.76
C ILE A 53 4.77 -2.92 15.43
N THR A 54 3.99 -3.99 15.33
CA THR A 54 3.80 -4.73 14.07
C THR A 54 3.25 -3.83 12.97
N LEU A 55 2.29 -2.95 13.30
CA LEU A 55 1.76 -1.98 12.35
C LEU A 55 2.85 -0.98 11.88
N LEU A 56 3.62 -0.41 12.81
CA LEU A 56 4.68 0.55 12.52
C LEU A 56 5.78 -0.05 11.63
N ILE A 57 6.26 -1.25 11.96
CA ILE A 57 7.24 -1.96 11.12
C ILE A 57 6.67 -2.23 9.73
N GLY A 58 5.40 -2.65 9.67
CA GLY A 58 4.70 -2.80 8.40
C GLY A 58 4.78 -1.55 7.52
N TYR A 59 4.54 -0.36 8.09
CA TYR A 59 4.65 0.91 7.36
C TYR A 59 6.07 1.28 6.96
N CYS A 60 7.04 1.08 7.85
CA CYS A 60 8.45 1.31 7.58
C CYS A 60 8.96 0.51 6.38
N VAL A 61 8.37 -0.67 6.14
CA VAL A 61 8.67 -1.49 4.96
C VAL A 61 7.81 -1.10 3.77
N TYR A 62 6.50 -0.95 3.97
CA TYR A 62 5.53 -0.70 2.91
C TYR A 62 5.82 0.58 2.12
N ILE A 63 5.95 1.71 2.82
CA ILE A 63 6.00 3.04 2.18
C ILE A 63 7.24 3.17 1.28
N PRO A 64 8.48 2.86 1.74
CA PRO A 64 9.66 2.97 0.88
C PRO A 64 9.61 2.01 -0.31
N PHE A 65 9.12 0.78 -0.10
CA PHE A 65 9.04 -0.22 -1.18
C PHE A 65 8.03 0.21 -2.25
N PHE A 66 6.88 0.73 -1.82
CA PHE A 66 5.86 1.26 -2.72
C PHE A 66 6.40 2.46 -3.50
N ALA A 67 7.03 3.41 -2.81
CA ALA A 67 7.62 4.60 -3.44
C ALA A 67 8.67 4.22 -4.49
N PHE A 68 9.54 3.24 -4.18
CA PHE A 68 10.54 2.73 -5.12
C PHE A 68 9.91 2.11 -6.38
N LEU A 69 8.95 1.19 -6.21
CA LEU A 69 8.28 0.53 -7.33
C LEU A 69 7.48 1.52 -8.18
N PHE A 70 6.74 2.42 -7.53
CA PHE A 70 5.96 3.46 -8.19
C PHE A 70 6.86 4.42 -8.98
N TYR A 71 8.00 4.82 -8.42
CA TYR A 71 8.98 5.65 -9.11
C TYR A 71 9.54 4.93 -10.34
N ARG A 72 9.94 3.66 -10.20
CA ARG A 72 10.49 2.86 -11.30
C ARG A 72 9.51 2.73 -12.46
N ASP A 73 8.24 2.42 -12.18
CA ASP A 73 7.22 2.24 -13.20
C ASP A 73 6.79 3.54 -13.90
N ASN A 74 6.99 4.69 -13.26
CA ASN A 74 6.67 6.01 -13.81
C ASN A 74 7.92 6.81 -14.23
N LYS A 75 9.11 6.20 -14.22
CA LYS A 75 10.40 6.86 -14.46
C LYS A 75 10.42 7.69 -15.75
N SER A 76 9.76 7.23 -16.82
CA SER A 76 9.68 7.93 -18.10
C SER A 76 8.97 9.29 -18.05
N ARG A 77 8.15 9.55 -17.02
CA ARG A 77 7.50 10.86 -16.78
C ARG A 77 8.35 11.79 -15.92
N TYR A 78 9.34 11.24 -15.23
CA TYR A 78 10.15 11.92 -14.23
C TYR A 78 11.56 12.25 -14.72
N VAL A 79 12.06 11.50 -15.70
CA VAL A 79 13.39 11.70 -16.28
C VAL A 79 13.22 11.85 -17.78
N ASP A 80 13.70 12.97 -18.31
CA ASP A 80 13.78 13.19 -19.75
C ASP A 80 14.71 12.11 -20.36
N PRO A 81 14.22 11.29 -21.31
CA PRO A 81 15.03 10.24 -21.93
C PRO A 81 16.26 10.75 -22.67
N LEU A 82 16.21 11.99 -23.17
CA LEU A 82 17.27 12.58 -24.01
C LEU A 82 18.29 13.35 -23.18
N THR A 83 17.83 14.09 -22.16
CA THR A 83 18.71 14.97 -21.37
C THR A 83 19.07 14.41 -19.99
N GLY A 84 18.41 13.34 -19.55
CA GLY A 84 18.57 12.76 -18.20
C GLY A 84 18.11 13.68 -17.07
N LYS A 85 17.57 14.87 -17.39
CA LYS A 85 17.14 15.85 -16.39
C LYS A 85 15.89 15.36 -15.66
N LYS A 86 15.91 15.48 -14.34
CA LYS A 86 14.79 15.10 -13.46
C LYS A 86 13.73 16.20 -13.44
N ASN A 87 12.51 15.86 -13.87
CA ASN A 87 11.35 16.73 -13.73
C ASN A 87 10.80 16.66 -12.29
N SER A 88 11.42 17.42 -11.39
CA SER A 88 11.04 17.49 -9.98
C SER A 88 9.62 18.01 -9.76
N LYS A 89 9.09 18.83 -10.68
CA LYS A 89 7.72 19.34 -10.61
C LYS A 89 6.69 18.21 -10.73
N ASN A 90 6.84 17.35 -11.74
CA ASN A 90 5.95 16.19 -11.94
C ASN A 90 5.99 15.23 -10.75
N ILE A 91 7.18 15.01 -10.17
CA ILE A 91 7.33 14.14 -9.00
C ILE A 91 6.58 14.73 -7.80
N LYS A 92 6.76 16.02 -7.51
CA LYS A 92 6.07 16.69 -6.40
C LYS A 92 4.54 16.67 -6.58
N GLU A 93 4.05 16.92 -7.80
CA GLU A 93 2.62 16.87 -8.09
C GLU A 93 2.03 15.46 -7.92
N ASP A 94 2.70 14.42 -8.44
CA ASP A 94 2.24 13.04 -8.30
C ASP A 94 2.32 12.59 -6.83
N THR A 95 3.36 12.96 -6.08
CA THR A 95 3.45 12.69 -4.63
C THR A 95 2.32 13.35 -3.84
N LYS A 96 1.96 14.60 -4.17
CA LYS A 96 0.84 15.29 -3.51
C LYS A 96 -0.48 14.56 -3.74
N LYS A 97 -0.77 14.17 -4.98
CA LYS A 97 -1.99 13.43 -5.30
C LYS A 97 -2.01 12.04 -4.68
N LEU A 98 -0.86 11.37 -4.62
CA LEU A 98 -0.72 10.10 -3.90
C LEU A 98 -1.08 10.30 -2.43
N PHE A 99 -0.51 11.30 -1.77
CA PHE A 99 -0.83 11.61 -0.38
C PHE A 99 -2.34 11.81 -0.17
N GLU A 100 -2.97 12.67 -0.98
CA GLU A 100 -4.42 12.92 -0.94
C GLU A 100 -5.26 11.64 -1.13
N THR A 101 -4.85 10.77 -2.06
CA THR A 101 -5.56 9.51 -2.35
C THR A 101 -5.40 8.51 -1.20
N PHE A 102 -4.18 8.41 -0.66
CA PHE A 102 -3.85 7.46 0.40
C PHE A 102 -4.47 7.87 1.73
N SER A 103 -4.50 9.16 2.10
CA SER A 103 -4.90 9.59 3.46
C SER A 103 -6.19 8.94 3.96
N VAL A 104 -7.27 8.99 3.17
CA VAL A 104 -8.57 8.40 3.57
C VAL A 104 -8.50 6.88 3.64
N SER A 105 -7.88 6.26 2.64
CA SER A 105 -7.79 4.79 2.55
C SER A 105 -6.91 4.22 3.67
N GLU A 106 -5.86 4.94 4.05
CA GLU A 106 -4.93 4.55 5.10
C GLU A 106 -5.59 4.60 6.48
N ILE A 107 -6.38 5.64 6.77
CA ILE A 107 -7.14 5.71 8.01
C ILE A 107 -8.08 4.50 8.12
N ILE A 108 -8.79 4.17 7.04
CA ILE A 108 -9.69 3.01 6.99
C ILE A 108 -8.90 1.71 7.21
N PHE A 109 -7.74 1.56 6.57
CA PHE A 109 -6.88 0.39 6.75
C PHE A 109 -6.40 0.23 8.18
N ILE A 110 -5.87 1.29 8.80
CA ILE A 110 -5.35 1.29 10.17
C ILE A 110 -6.45 0.89 11.15
N VAL A 111 -7.61 1.55 11.08
CA VAL A 111 -8.72 1.30 12.00
C VAL A 111 -9.22 -0.14 11.85
N THR A 112 -9.42 -0.58 10.61
CA THR A 112 -9.90 -1.95 10.32
C THR A 112 -8.90 -3.00 10.82
N LYS A 113 -7.62 -2.85 10.49
CA LYS A 113 -6.56 -3.79 10.86
C LYS A 113 -6.36 -3.85 12.38
N LEU A 114 -6.23 -2.70 13.04
CA LEU A 114 -6.01 -2.66 14.49
C LEU A 114 -7.18 -3.25 15.24
N PHE A 115 -8.41 -2.91 14.86
CA PHE A 115 -9.61 -3.43 15.49
C PHE A 115 -9.64 -4.97 15.39
N ILE A 116 -9.52 -5.52 14.18
CA ILE A 116 -9.59 -6.97 13.97
C ILE A 116 -8.42 -7.68 14.66
N HIS A 117 -7.18 -7.19 14.49
CA HIS A 117 -6.00 -7.84 15.05
C HIS A 117 -6.04 -7.88 16.58
N TYR A 118 -6.40 -6.76 17.22
CA TYR A 118 -6.54 -6.68 18.67
C TYR A 118 -7.63 -7.63 19.19
N SER A 119 -8.82 -7.63 18.57
CA SER A 119 -9.93 -8.50 18.96
C SER A 119 -9.57 -9.99 18.84
N LEU A 120 -8.82 -10.38 17.80
CA LEU A 120 -8.38 -11.76 17.60
C LEU A 120 -7.30 -12.18 18.62
N LEU A 121 -6.34 -11.29 18.95
CA LEU A 121 -5.34 -11.56 19.98
C LEU A 121 -5.98 -11.75 21.37
N GLN A 122 -7.05 -11.01 21.68
CA GLN A 122 -7.82 -11.22 22.92
C GLN A 122 -8.55 -12.57 22.95
N SER A 123 -8.91 -13.10 21.80
CA SER A 123 -9.65 -14.37 21.66
C SER A 123 -8.74 -15.61 21.70
N SER A 124 -7.50 -15.47 22.20
CA SER A 124 -6.49 -16.54 22.29
C SER A 124 -6.11 -17.18 20.95
N VAL A 125 -6.37 -16.50 19.82
CA VAL A 125 -5.90 -16.94 18.50
C VAL A 125 -4.39 -16.76 18.41
N GLN A 126 -3.69 -17.68 17.74
CA GLN A 126 -2.25 -17.55 17.55
C GLN A 126 -1.89 -16.23 16.84
N PRO A 127 -0.85 -15.50 17.28
CA PRO A 127 -0.54 -14.17 16.74
C PRO A 127 -0.40 -14.11 15.22
N TYR A 128 0.25 -15.10 14.61
CA TYR A 128 0.37 -15.19 13.15
C TYR A 128 -1.00 -15.31 12.44
N GLN A 129 -1.92 -16.12 12.97
CA GLN A 129 -3.25 -16.32 12.39
C GLN A 129 -4.10 -15.06 12.55
N ALA A 130 -4.03 -14.44 13.73
CA ALA A 130 -4.71 -13.19 14.04
C ALA A 130 -4.26 -12.05 13.10
N LEU A 131 -2.95 -11.91 12.90
CA LEU A 131 -2.39 -10.95 11.97
C LEU A 131 -2.84 -11.24 10.53
N THR A 132 -2.75 -12.49 10.08
CA THR A 132 -3.09 -12.86 8.70
C THR A 132 -4.53 -12.50 8.35
N LEU A 133 -5.48 -12.81 9.23
CA LEU A 133 -6.89 -12.49 8.99
C LEU A 133 -7.16 -10.99 9.01
N ALA A 134 -6.55 -10.26 9.96
CA ALA A 134 -6.67 -8.81 10.05
C ALA A 134 -6.08 -8.12 8.81
N GLU A 135 -4.89 -8.56 8.37
CA GLU A 135 -4.19 -8.01 7.21
C GLU A 135 -5.01 -8.20 5.94
N LEU A 136 -5.46 -9.43 5.64
CA LEU A 136 -6.21 -9.74 4.42
C LEU A 136 -7.52 -8.94 4.35
N THR A 137 -8.23 -8.85 5.47
CA THR A 137 -9.50 -8.11 5.54
C THR A 137 -9.28 -6.62 5.33
N ALA A 138 -8.30 -6.03 6.04
CA ALA A 138 -7.97 -4.62 5.90
C ALA A 138 -7.48 -4.27 4.49
N TRP A 139 -6.67 -5.12 3.87
CA TRP A 139 -6.24 -4.95 2.48
C TRP A 139 -7.41 -4.98 1.50
N GLY A 140 -8.39 -5.86 1.70
CA GLY A 140 -9.60 -5.91 0.88
C GLY A 140 -10.35 -4.57 0.91
N VAL A 141 -10.58 -4.04 2.12
CA VAL A 141 -11.25 -2.74 2.32
C VAL A 141 -10.41 -1.58 1.76
N PHE A 142 -9.09 -1.59 2.00
CA PHE A 142 -8.16 -0.58 1.50
C PHE A 142 -8.16 -0.50 -0.03
N LEU A 143 -8.11 -1.65 -0.72
CA LEU A 143 -8.09 -1.68 -2.18
C LEU A 143 -9.39 -1.12 -2.78
N ILE A 144 -10.54 -1.34 -2.15
CA ILE A 144 -11.81 -0.75 -2.58
C ILE A 144 -11.78 0.77 -2.38
N SER A 145 -11.33 1.22 -1.20
CA SER A 145 -11.23 2.65 -0.87
C SER A 145 -10.27 3.39 -1.80
N ILE A 146 -9.05 2.88 -2.00
CA ILE A 146 -8.01 3.55 -2.80
C ILE A 146 -8.42 3.64 -4.26
N ASN A 147 -9.02 2.59 -4.84
CA ASN A 147 -9.49 2.61 -6.23
C ASN A 147 -10.67 3.58 -6.43
N THR A 148 -11.48 3.81 -5.39
CA THR A 148 -12.50 4.85 -5.39
C THR A 148 -11.85 6.24 -5.32
N GLY A 149 -10.89 6.44 -4.43
CA GLY A 149 -10.13 7.69 -4.29
C GLY A 149 -9.43 8.10 -5.59
N ILE A 150 -8.77 7.18 -6.28
CA ILE A 150 -8.10 7.40 -7.59
C ILE A 150 -9.05 8.05 -8.61
N LYS A 151 -10.31 7.60 -8.64
CA LYS A 151 -11.34 8.12 -9.56
C LYS A 151 -11.75 9.54 -9.16
N VAL A 152 -11.91 9.80 -7.86
CA VAL A 152 -12.31 11.10 -7.31
C VAL A 152 -11.24 12.17 -7.58
N VAL A 153 -9.97 11.88 -7.26
CA VAL A 153 -8.86 12.84 -7.41
C VAL A 153 -8.31 12.92 -8.84
N LYS A 154 -8.84 12.10 -9.78
CA LYS A 154 -8.33 11.97 -11.16
C LYS A 154 -6.82 11.79 -11.21
N LEU A 155 -6.30 10.89 -10.37
CA LEU A 155 -4.85 10.64 -10.23
C LEU A 155 -4.20 10.34 -11.58
N PHE A 156 -4.93 9.60 -12.42
CA PHE A 156 -4.57 9.33 -13.81
C PHE A 156 -5.51 10.09 -14.75
N LYS A 157 -4.98 11.12 -15.44
CA LYS A 157 -5.58 11.67 -16.66
C LYS A 157 -5.42 10.69 -17.81
#